data_AF-A0A2C9VPZ7-F1
#
_entry.id   AF-A0A2C9VPZ7-F1
#
_cell.length_a   1.000
_cell.length_b   1.000
_cell.length_c   1.000
_cell.angle_alpha   90.00
_cell.angle_beta   90.00
_cell.angle_gamma   90.00
#
_symmetry.space_group_name_H-M   'P 1'
#
loop_
_entity.id
_entity.type
_entity.pdbx_description
1 polymer ?
#
loop_
_entity_poly.entity_id
_entity_poly.type
_entity_poly.pdbx_seq_one_letter_code
_entity_poly.pdbx_strand_id
1 'polypeptide(L)' 'MASTKVQRIMTQPINLIFRFLQSKARIQIWLFEQKDQRIEGRIINNQE' A
#
# COMPACT_ATOMS: atom_id res chain seq x y z
N MET A 1 21.20 -27.51 2.11
CA MET A 1 20.37 -26.44 2.70
C MET A 1 19.91 -25.54 1.56
N ALA A 2 18.64 -25.61 1.17
CA ALA A 2 18.13 -24.89 0.01
C ALA A 2 18.01 -23.39 0.35
N SER A 3 18.80 -22.56 -0.33
CA SER A 3 18.70 -21.10 -0.26
C SER A 3 17.32 -20.68 -0.77
N THR A 4 16.48 -20.15 0.12
CA THR A 4 15.15 -19.65 -0.23
C THR A 4 15.33 -18.40 -1.09
N LYS A 5 15.36 -18.60 -2.40
CA LYS A 5 15.41 -17.52 -3.39
C LYS A 5 14.13 -16.70 -3.20
N VAL A 6 14.23 -15.55 -2.53
CA VAL A 6 13.11 -14.61 -2.39
C VAL A 6 12.74 -14.15 -3.80
N GLN A 7 11.72 -14.78 -4.37
CA GLN A 7 11.10 -14.28 -5.59
C GLN A 7 10.45 -12.95 -5.21
N ARG A 8 10.90 -11.84 -5.83
CA ARG A 8 10.17 -10.58 -5.72
C ARG A 8 8.77 -10.85 -6.26
N ILE A 9 7.78 -10.87 -5.37
CA ILE A 9 6.38 -10.94 -5.75
C ILE A 9 6.13 -9.69 -6.62
N MET A 10 5.95 -9.90 -7.92
CA MET A 10 5.60 -8.85 -8.88
C MET A 10 4.11 -8.53 -8.76
N THR A 11 3.66 -8.12 -7.57
CA THR A 11 2.28 -7.66 -7.39
C THR A 11 2.12 -6.35 -8.14
N GLN A 12 1.16 -6.32 -9.06
CA GLN A 12 0.76 -5.09 -9.72
C GLN A 12 0.39 -4.04 -8.67
N PRO A 13 0.72 -2.75 -8.88
CA PRO A 13 0.45 -1.70 -7.91
C PRO A 13 -1.02 -1.65 -7.46
N ILE A 14 -1.95 -1.95 -8.36
CA ILE A 14 -3.38 -2.02 -8.04
C ILE A 14 -3.71 -3.11 -7.01
N ASN A 15 -3.05 -4.26 -7.08
CA ASN A 15 -3.25 -5.36 -6.13
C ASN A 15 -2.74 -4.98 -4.74
N LEU A 16 -1.70 -4.17 -4.66
CA LEU A 16 -1.18 -3.65 -3.40
C LEU A 16 -2.18 -2.68 -2.75
N ILE A 17 -2.79 -1.79 -3.55
CA ILE A 17 -3.83 -0.86 -3.08
C ILE A 17 -5.05 -1.64 -2.58
N PHE A 18 -5.52 -2.64 -3.34
CA PHE A 18 -6.62 -3.51 -2.92
C PHE A 18 -6.32 -4.27 -1.63
N ARG A 19 -5.08 -4.76 -1.44
CA ARG A 19 -4.66 -5.39 -0.19
C ARG A 19 -4.75 -4.42 1.00
N PHE A 20 -4.33 -3.15 0.83
CA PHE A 20 -4.44 -2.15 1.89
C PHE A 20 -5.90 -1.79 2.20
N LEU A 21 -6.76 -1.74 1.18
CA LEU A 21 -8.20 -1.54 1.34
C LEU A 21 -8.86 -2.69 2.12
N GLN A 22 -8.60 -3.94 1.73
CA GLN A 22 -9.18 -5.12 2.37
C GLN A 22 -8.68 -5.31 3.82
N SER A 23 -7.39 -5.12 4.06
CA SER A 23 -6.79 -5.25 5.39
C SER A 23 -7.06 -4.08 6.32
N LYS A 24 -7.67 -2.99 5.82
CA LYS A 24 -7.87 -1.72 6.54
C LYS A 24 -6.58 -1.21 7.19
N ALA A 25 -5.45 -1.46 6.54
CA ALA A 25 -4.13 -1.09 7.05
C ALA A 25 -3.99 0.44 7.07
N ARG A 26 -3.24 0.96 8.06
CA ARG A 26 -2.84 2.37 8.09
C ARG A 26 -1.76 2.58 7.04
N ILE A 27 -1.98 3.52 6.14
CA ILE A 27 -1.06 3.90 5.07
C ILE A 27 -0.66 5.37 5.21
N GLN A 28 0.45 5.73 4.57
CA GLN A 28 0.95 7.09 4.51
C GLN A 28 1.13 7.50 3.04
N ILE A 29 0.51 8.61 2.65
CA ILE A 29 0.56 9.15 1.29
C ILE A 29 1.48 10.36 1.29
N TRP A 30 2.38 10.39 0.30
CA TRP A 30 3.28 11.52 0.08
C TRP A 30 2.58 12.53 -0.82
N LEU A 31 2.64 13.79 -0.43
CA LEU A 31 2.08 14.88 -1.23
C LEU A 31 3.11 15.31 -2.27
N PHE A 32 2.64 15.62 -3.47
CA PHE A 32 3.53 16.07 -4.55
C PHE A 32 4.14 17.44 -4.25
N GLU A 33 3.32 18.37 -3.75
CA GLU A 33 3.72 19.77 -3.52
C GLU A 33 4.40 19.99 -2.16
N GLN A 34 3.98 19.27 -1.12
CA GLN A 34 4.50 19.42 0.24
C GLN A 34 5.31 18.19 0.64
N LYS A 35 6.62 18.22 0.39
CA LYS A 35 7.52 17.08 0.67
C LYS A 35 7.69 16.77 2.16
N ASP A 36 7.50 17.77 3.01
CA ASP A 36 7.62 17.66 4.46
C ASP A 36 6.34 17.17 5.15
N GLN A 37 5.21 17.22 4.43
CA GLN A 37 3.91 16.79 4.95
C GLN A 37 3.50 15.45 4.33
N ARG A 38 2.84 14.63 5.14
CA ARG A 38 2.32 13.33 4.73
C ARG A 38 0.94 13.12 5.31
N ILE A 39 0.04 12.53 4.53
CA ILE A 39 -1.29 12.17 5.01
C ILE A 39 -1.23 10.73 5.52
N GLU A 40 -1.66 10.51 6.74
CA GLU A 40 -1.86 9.18 7.29
C GLU A 40 -3.35 8.85 7.41
N GLY A 41 -3.71 7.62 7.06
CA GLY A 41 -5.09 7.20 7.13
C GLY A 41 -5.29 5.74 6.77
N ARG A 42 -6.55 5.32 6.68
CA ARG A 42 -6.95 4.01 6.17
C ARG A 42 -7.76 4.24 4.90
N ILE A 43 -7.54 3.40 3.88
CA ILE A 43 -8.37 3.43 2.68
C ILE A 43 -9.74 2.85 3.06
N ILE A 44 -10.78 3.65 2.87
CA ILE A 44 -12.18 3.23 2.97
C ILE A 44 -12.78 3.22 1.57
N ASN A 45 -13.67 2.27 1.32
CA ASN A 45 -14.48 2.27 0.10
C ASN A 45 -15.76 3.06 0.41
N ASN A 46 -16.06 4.11 -0.36
CA ASN A 46 -17.30 4.88 -0.25
C ASN A 46 -18.41 4.31 -1.14
N GLN A 47 -18.49 2.99 -1.26
CA GLN A 47 -19.66 2.35 -1.86
C GLN A 47 -20.75 2.27 -0.77
N GLU A 48 -21.53 3.34 -0.68
CA GLU A 48 -22.96 3.22 -0.33
C GLU A 48 -23.74 2.72 -1.54
#